data_AF-A0A938CF39-F1
#
_entry.id   AF-A0A938CF39-F1
#
_cell.length_a   1.000
_cell.length_b   1.000
_cell.length_c   1.000
_cell.angle_alpha   90.00
_cell.angle_beta   90.00
_cell.angle_gamma   90.00
#
_symmetry.space_group_name_H-M   'P 1'
#
loop_
_entity.id
_entity.type
_entity.pdbx_description
1 polymer ?
#
loop_
_entity_poly.entity_id
_entity_poly.type
_entity_poly.pdbx_seq_one_letter_code
_entity_poly.pdbx_strand_id
1 'polypeptide(L)'
;YYPAPAERFAVTKIAAAEGVDVVAELYFDLPYDDDGTIILKRANEGADLADTRHRLDHFLAKSEAISVNDKKVKIGARSICLHGDGPNAVDLAKTVGAGLKGKGYRLKALAPAPKLRKRAAE
;
A
#
# COMPACT_ATOMS: atom_id res chain seq x y z
N TYR A 1 10.13 -2.86 -1.32
CA TYR A 1 8.73 -2.39 -1.28
C TYR A 1 8.39 -1.82 -2.64
N TYR A 2 7.23 -2.16 -3.20
CA TYR A 2 6.79 -1.69 -4.51
C TYR A 2 5.26 -1.76 -4.63
N PRO A 3 4.58 -0.85 -5.36
CA PRO A 3 3.14 -0.93 -5.55
C PRO A 3 2.65 -2.28 -6.07
N ALA A 4 1.61 -2.81 -5.43
CA ALA A 4 0.90 -3.97 -5.94
C ALA A 4 0.10 -3.59 -7.21
N PRO A 5 -0.14 -4.53 -8.15
CA PRO A 5 0.44 -5.87 -8.27
C PRO A 5 1.91 -5.81 -8.71
N ALA A 6 2.82 -6.13 -7.78
CA ALA A 6 4.25 -5.89 -7.94
C ALA A 6 4.84 -6.74 -9.06
N GLU A 7 4.33 -7.95 -9.27
CA GLU A 7 4.75 -8.92 -10.29
C GLU A 7 4.56 -8.43 -11.73
N ARG A 8 3.86 -7.32 -11.96
CA ARG A 8 3.69 -6.75 -13.31
C ARG A 8 4.89 -5.93 -13.78
N PHE A 9 5.69 -5.40 -12.86
CA PHE A 9 6.73 -4.42 -13.18
C PHE A 9 8.06 -5.09 -13.53
N ALA A 10 8.80 -4.52 -14.49
CA ALA A 10 10.10 -5.08 -14.89
C ALA A 10 11.11 -5.05 -13.72
N VAL A 11 11.13 -3.96 -12.95
CA VAL A 11 12.07 -3.77 -11.82
C VAL A 11 11.91 -4.82 -10.73
N THR A 12 10.68 -5.22 -10.41
CA THR A 12 10.38 -6.22 -9.38
C THR A 12 10.69 -7.64 -9.87
N LYS A 13 10.47 -7.93 -11.16
CA LYS A 13 10.87 -9.20 -11.78
C LYS A 13 12.39 -9.37 -11.75
N ILE A 14 13.13 -8.33 -12.12
CA ILE A 14 14.60 -8.33 -12.07
C ILE A 14 15.07 -8.47 -10.62
N ALA A 15 14.53 -7.69 -9.68
CA ALA A 15 14.87 -7.79 -8.27
C ALA A 15 14.68 -9.23 -7.74
N ALA A 16 13.54 -9.86 -8.04
CA ALA A 16 13.28 -11.24 -7.64
C ALA A 16 14.26 -12.24 -8.29
N ALA A 17 14.61 -12.06 -9.57
CA ALA A 17 15.59 -12.90 -10.25
C ALA A 17 17.01 -12.77 -9.66
N GLU A 18 17.36 -11.60 -9.14
CA GLU A 18 18.61 -11.32 -8.43
C GLU A 18 18.58 -11.68 -6.93
N GLY A 19 17.51 -12.35 -6.46
CA GLY A 19 17.37 -12.76 -5.07
C GLY A 19 17.06 -11.62 -4.09
N VAL A 20 16.57 -10.47 -4.58
CA VAL A 20 16.11 -9.35 -3.77
C VAL A 20 14.62 -9.50 -3.49
N ASP A 21 14.26 -9.55 -2.20
CA ASP A 21 12.87 -9.66 -1.77
C ASP A 21 12.04 -8.44 -2.18
N VAL A 22 10.94 -8.70 -2.89
CA VAL A 22 9.94 -7.69 -3.25
C VAL A 22 8.74 -7.79 -2.31
N VAL A 23 8.35 -6.66 -1.74
CA VAL A 23 7.22 -6.54 -0.83
C VAL A 23 6.18 -5.68 -1.51
N ALA A 24 5.09 -6.30 -1.97
CA ALA A 24 3.99 -5.61 -2.60
C ALA A 24 3.21 -4.76 -1.57
N GLU A 25 2.89 -3.52 -1.93
CA GLU A 25 2.23 -2.54 -1.08
C GLU A 25 0.87 -2.08 -1.61
N LEU A 26 -0.06 -1.82 -0.69
CA LEU A 26 -1.32 -1.12 -0.97
C LEU A 26 -1.25 0.36 -0.58
N TYR A 27 -2.11 1.13 -1.22
CA TYR A 27 -2.34 2.55 -1.01
C TYR A 27 -3.85 2.78 -0.83
N PHE A 28 -4.23 3.66 0.09
CA PHE A 28 -5.63 4.04 0.33
C PHE A 28 -5.89 5.52 0.06
N ASP A 29 -4.84 6.33 -0.09
CA ASP A 29 -4.88 7.71 -0.56
C ASP A 29 -4.74 7.85 -2.09
N LEU A 30 -4.46 6.75 -2.78
CA LEU A 30 -4.40 6.69 -4.24
C LEU A 30 -5.52 5.82 -4.84
N PRO A 31 -6.06 6.20 -6.01
CA PRO A 31 -6.97 5.36 -6.78
C PRO A 31 -6.24 4.21 -7.48
N TYR A 32 -6.99 3.20 -7.90
CA TYR A 32 -6.50 2.09 -8.73
C TYR A 32 -7.17 2.12 -10.10
N ASP A 33 -6.43 1.73 -11.13
CA ASP A 33 -6.95 1.44 -12.45
C ASP A 33 -7.50 0.00 -12.53
N ASP A 34 -8.19 -0.34 -13.61
CA ASP A 34 -8.83 -1.65 -13.85
C ASP A 34 -7.84 -2.81 -14.01
N ASP A 35 -6.56 -2.52 -14.17
CA ASP A 35 -5.47 -3.49 -14.18
C ASP A 35 -4.82 -3.70 -12.80
N GLY A 36 -5.29 -2.95 -11.79
CA GLY A 36 -4.83 -3.00 -10.41
C GLY A 36 -3.62 -2.12 -10.12
N THR A 37 -3.11 -1.34 -11.08
CA THR A 37 -2.05 -0.37 -10.81
C THR A 37 -2.59 0.87 -10.11
N ILE A 38 -1.75 1.53 -9.32
CA ILE A 38 -2.10 2.82 -8.70
C ILE A 38 -2.06 3.94 -9.74
N ILE A 39 -3.04 4.85 -9.66
CA ILE A 39 -3.08 6.08 -10.46
C ILE A 39 -2.38 7.18 -9.66
N LEU A 40 -1.20 7.59 -10.11
CA LEU A 40 -0.44 8.64 -9.44
C LEU A 40 -1.13 10.00 -9.60
N LYS A 41 -1.33 10.70 -8.48
CA LYS A 41 -1.78 12.09 -8.45
C LYS A 41 -0.57 13.01 -8.26
N ARG A 42 -0.59 14.18 -8.91
CA ARG A 42 0.45 15.20 -8.74
C ARG A 42 0.42 15.87 -7.37
N ALA A 43 -0.77 16.02 -6.79
CA ALA A 43 -0.99 16.63 -5.48
C ALA A 43 -1.80 15.68 -4.61
N ASN A 44 -1.43 15.60 -3.33
CA ASN A 44 -2.18 14.86 -2.33
C ASN A 44 -3.24 15.78 -1.71
N GLU A 45 -4.49 15.62 -2.14
CA GLU A 45 -5.64 16.40 -1.66
C GLU A 45 -6.23 15.85 -0.35
N GLY A 46 -5.65 14.77 0.18
CA GLY A 46 -6.16 14.01 1.30
C GLY A 46 -6.99 12.81 0.88
N ALA A 47 -7.14 11.86 1.80
CA ALA A 47 -7.91 10.64 1.58
C ALA A 47 -9.35 10.80 2.04
N ASP A 48 -10.30 10.23 1.29
CA ASP A 48 -11.65 9.98 1.83
C ASP A 48 -11.56 8.83 2.84
N LEU A 49 -11.82 9.14 4.12
CA LEU A 49 -11.69 8.18 5.22
C LEU A 49 -12.79 7.11 5.21
N ALA A 50 -13.98 7.44 4.69
CA ALA A 50 -15.07 6.49 4.56
C ALA A 50 -14.78 5.48 3.44
N ASP A 51 -14.33 5.97 2.28
CA ASP A 51 -13.86 5.14 1.17
C ASP A 51 -12.66 4.28 1.58
N THR A 52 -11.67 4.89 2.25
CA THR A 52 -10.51 4.17 2.80
C THR A 52 -10.96 2.98 3.64
N ARG A 53 -11.92 3.19 4.54
CA ARG A 53 -12.43 2.11 5.40
C ARG A 53 -13.12 1.03 4.59
N HIS A 54 -13.96 1.42 3.64
CA HIS A 54 -14.66 0.51 2.74
C HIS A 54 -13.68 -0.38 1.95
N ARG A 55 -12.68 0.22 1.30
CA ARG A 55 -11.68 -0.48 0.50
C ARG A 55 -10.76 -1.35 1.35
N LEU A 56 -10.40 -0.91 2.56
CA LEU A 56 -9.63 -1.72 3.50
C LEU A 56 -10.41 -2.98 3.90
N ASP A 57 -11.67 -2.83 4.30
CA ASP A 57 -12.51 -3.98 4.68
C ASP A 57 -12.73 -4.94 3.51
N HIS A 58 -12.90 -4.41 2.30
CA HIS A 58 -12.99 -5.21 1.09
C HIS A 58 -11.71 -6.01 0.83
N PHE A 59 -10.54 -5.35 0.86
CA PHE A 59 -9.26 -6.02 0.68
C PHE A 59 -9.03 -7.12 1.72
N LEU A 60 -9.27 -6.83 3.01
CA LEU A 60 -9.08 -7.81 4.08
C LEU A 60 -10.01 -9.02 3.96
N ALA A 61 -11.16 -8.88 3.30
CA ALA A 61 -12.12 -9.96 3.09
C ALA A 61 -11.90 -10.75 1.78
N LYS A 62 -11.39 -10.10 0.73
CA LYS A 62 -11.40 -10.65 -0.64
C LYS A 62 -10.03 -10.66 -1.34
N SER A 63 -9.03 -9.99 -0.78
CA SER A 63 -7.73 -9.73 -1.42
C SER A 63 -7.91 -9.06 -2.78
N GLU A 64 -8.75 -8.03 -2.82
CA GLU A 64 -9.12 -7.27 -4.02
C GLU A 64 -8.95 -5.77 -3.76
N ALA A 65 -8.48 -5.04 -4.76
CA ALA A 65 -8.62 -3.58 -4.84
C ALA A 65 -9.88 -3.24 -5.65
N ILE A 66 -10.48 -2.10 -5.33
CA ILE A 66 -11.59 -1.51 -6.10
C ILE A 66 -10.99 -0.41 -6.97
N SER A 67 -11.18 -0.52 -8.28
CA SER A 67 -10.72 0.50 -9.24
C SER A 67 -11.66 1.71 -9.29
N VAL A 68 -11.24 2.75 -10.00
CA VAL A 68 -12.07 3.93 -10.30
C VAL A 68 -13.33 3.63 -11.13
N ASN A 69 -13.40 2.46 -11.76
CA ASN A 69 -14.57 1.99 -12.52
C ASN A 69 -15.34 0.86 -11.77
N ASP A 70 -15.19 0.79 -10.44
CA ASP A 70 -15.81 -0.22 -9.57
C ASP A 70 -15.41 -1.68 -9.85
N LYS A 71 -14.35 -1.89 -10.64
CA LYS A 71 -13.83 -3.23 -10.92
C LYS A 71 -13.09 -3.76 -9.70
N LYS A 72 -13.39 -5.00 -9.33
CA LYS A 72 -12.69 -5.74 -8.27
C LYS A 72 -11.50 -6.46 -8.87
N VAL A 73 -10.30 -6.01 -8.52
CA VAL A 73 -9.04 -6.54 -9.07
C VAL A 73 -8.31 -7.33 -8.01
N LYS A 74 -8.07 -8.61 -8.25
CA LYS A 74 -7.26 -9.46 -7.36
C LYS A 74 -5.87 -8.85 -7.20
N ILE A 75 -5.45 -8.66 -5.96
CA ILE A 75 -4.19 -8.02 -5.64
C ILE A 75 -3.60 -8.64 -4.37
N GLY A 76 -2.29 -8.92 -4.41
CA GLY A 76 -1.55 -9.44 -3.26
C GLY A 76 -0.68 -8.36 -2.67
N ALA A 77 -0.78 -8.12 -1.37
CA ALA A 77 0.07 -7.17 -0.66
C ALA A 77 0.39 -7.63 0.76
N ARG A 78 1.55 -7.19 1.24
CA ARG A 78 2.07 -7.50 2.58
C ARG A 78 2.37 -6.26 3.42
N SER A 79 2.25 -5.09 2.81
CA SER A 79 2.45 -3.78 3.43
C SER A 79 1.37 -2.82 2.94
N ILE A 80 1.12 -1.78 3.72
CA ILE A 80 0.27 -0.65 3.34
C ILE A 80 1.14 0.59 3.47
N CYS A 81 1.34 1.30 2.36
CA CYS A 81 2.01 2.58 2.35
C CYS A 81 1.02 3.67 2.75
N LEU A 82 1.47 4.60 3.58
CA LEU A 82 0.71 5.77 4.01
C LEU A 82 1.58 6.99 3.75
N HIS A 83 1.14 7.91 2.90
CA HIS A 83 1.88 9.13 2.67
C HIS A 83 1.64 10.12 3.83
N GLY A 84 2.72 10.77 4.26
CA GLY A 84 2.72 11.74 5.36
C GLY A 84 2.50 13.19 4.94
N ASP A 85 2.34 13.44 3.63
CA ASP A 85 2.30 14.76 3.00
C ASP A 85 0.88 15.29 2.76
N GLY A 86 -0.14 14.43 2.83
CA GLY A 86 -1.54 14.81 2.65
C GLY A 86 -2.10 15.60 3.85
N PRO A 87 -3.07 16.50 3.64
CA PRO A 87 -3.63 17.36 4.69
C PRO A 87 -4.26 16.59 5.86
N ASN A 88 -4.71 15.35 5.64
CA ASN A 88 -5.29 14.47 6.65
C ASN A 88 -4.50 13.15 6.85
N ALA A 89 -3.19 13.15 6.58
CA ALA A 89 -2.34 11.95 6.65
C ALA A 89 -2.42 11.21 8.01
N VAL A 90 -2.47 11.95 9.12
CA VAL A 90 -2.58 11.35 10.46
C VAL A 90 -3.93 10.65 10.65
N ASP A 91 -5.02 11.22 10.13
CA ASP A 91 -6.35 10.63 10.25
C ASP A 91 -6.52 9.43 9.33
N LEU A 92 -5.89 9.45 8.16
CA LEU A 92 -5.75 8.28 7.29
C LEU A 92 -5.03 7.15 8.04
N ALA A 93 -3.87 7.43 8.65
CA ALA A 93 -3.11 6.44 9.41
C ALA A 93 -3.90 5.85 10.59
N LYS A 94 -4.65 6.69 11.33
CA LYS A 94 -5.55 6.24 12.40
C LYS A 94 -6.66 5.34 11.85
N THR A 95 -7.29 5.73 10.75
CA THR A 95 -8.38 4.98 10.11
C THR A 95 -7.93 3.59 9.70
N VAL A 96 -6.79 3.50 8.99
CA VAL A 96 -6.21 2.22 8.56
C VAL A 96 -5.79 1.38 9.77
N GLY A 97 -5.09 1.98 10.73
CA GLY A 97 -4.62 1.29 11.93
C GLY A 97 -5.77 0.74 12.80
N ALA A 98 -6.84 1.53 12.99
CA ALA A 98 -8.04 1.10 13.68
C ALA A 98 -8.76 -0.02 12.93
N GLY A 99 -8.80 0.04 11.59
CA GLY A 99 -9.43 -1.00 10.79
C GLY A 99 -8.74 -2.34 10.81
N LEU A 100 -7.42 -2.34 10.74
CA LEU A 100 -6.62 -3.55 10.91
C LEU A 100 -6.82 -4.14 12.31
N LYS A 101 -6.70 -3.33 13.36
CA LYS A 101 -6.89 -3.79 14.76
C LYS A 101 -8.29 -4.33 15.01
N GLY A 102 -9.32 -3.63 14.52
CA GLY A 102 -10.72 -4.05 14.67
C GLY A 102 -11.05 -5.38 13.98
N LYS A 103 -10.24 -5.78 12.98
CA LYS A 103 -10.34 -7.08 12.32
C LYS A 103 -9.37 -8.14 12.90
N GLY A 104 -8.71 -7.84 14.02
CA GLY A 104 -7.80 -8.76 14.72
C GLY A 104 -6.38 -8.80 14.16
N TYR A 105 -6.01 -7.91 13.24
CA TYR A 105 -4.65 -7.85 12.69
C TYR A 105 -3.69 -7.16 13.66
N ARG A 106 -2.46 -7.68 13.71
CA ARG A 106 -1.36 -7.09 14.49
C ARG A 106 -0.30 -6.55 13.54
N LEU A 107 -0.03 -5.25 13.66
CA LEU A 107 1.03 -4.58 12.90
C LEU A 107 2.40 -5.03 13.41
N LYS A 108 3.29 -5.38 12.48
CA LYS A 108 4.68 -5.73 12.76
C LYS A 108 5.58 -5.14 11.68
N ALA A 109 6.79 -4.75 12.07
CA ALA A 109 7.84 -4.46 11.11
C ALA A 109 8.12 -5.71 10.27
N LEU A 110 8.40 -5.50 8.98
CA LEU A 110 8.93 -6.57 8.14
C LEU A 110 10.35 -6.88 8.60
N ALA A 111 10.63 -8.16 8.87
CA ALA A 111 11.92 -8.60 9.37
C ALA A 111 12.71 -9.38 8.29
N PRO A 112 14.04 -9.19 8.20
CA PRO A 112 14.83 -8.23 8.98
C PRO A 112 14.72 -6.81 8.42
N ALA A 113 14.63 -5.81 9.31
CA ALA A 113 14.72 -4.41 8.89
C ALA A 113 16.07 -4.17 8.20
N PRO A 114 16.12 -3.48 7.05
CA PRO A 114 17.38 -3.13 6.42
C PRO A 114 18.24 -2.35 7.43
N LYS A 115 19.49 -2.77 7.63
CA LYS A 115 20.46 -2.02 8.44
C LYS A 115 20.74 -0.71 7.71
N LEU A 116 20.08 0.38 8.12
CA LEU A 116 20.40 1.72 7.65
C LEU A 116 21.87 1.99 8.03
N ARG A 117 22.77 1.95 7.04
CA ARG A 117 24.12 2.48 7.23
C ARG A 117 23.95 3.97 7.43
N LYS A 118 24.46 4.52 8.54
CA LYS A 118 24.56 5.98 8.71
C LYS A 118 25.25 6.52 7.46
N ARG A 119 24.67 7.55 6.82
CA ARG A 119 25.43 8.34 5.84
C ARG A 119 26.72 8.76 6.55
N ALA A 120 27.86 8.56 5.90
CA ALA A 120 29.08 9.24 6.33
C ALA A 120 28.74 10.73 6.34
N ALA A 121 29.05 11.42 7.45
CA ALA A 121 28.98 12.86 7.47
C ALA A 121 29.91 13.39 6.38
N GLU A 122 29.39 14.25 5.50
CA GLU A 122 30.20 15.10 4.61
C GLU A 122 30.92 16.17 5.44
#